data_AF-A0A3Q8ZTS7-F1
#
_entry.id   AF-A0A3Q8ZTS7-F1
#
_cell.length_a   1.000
_cell.length_b   1.000
_cell.length_c   1.000
_cell.angle_alpha   90.00
_cell.angle_beta   90.00
_cell.angle_gamma   90.00
#
_symmetry.space_group_name_H-M   'P 1'
#
loop_
_entity.id
_entity.type
_entity.pdbx_description
1 polymer ?
#
loop_
_entity_poly.entity_id
_entity_poly.type
_entity_poly.pdbx_seq_one_letter_code
_entity_poly.pdbx_strand_id
1 'polypeptide(L)'
;MRHLLVVLAALTLPTAAQAASIYYGARVGMALTIVKKSGIGSTHASIVAKHNRRYATIFCREYGHDFTKACVDEEMASPLHFEITANCKTGEFTTFYGASMIFQGRNKGTEVTTDYLIKAVEENVVLDGSGASGYDYTLDQFKALCPNRVR
;
A
#
# COMPACT_ATOMS: atom_id res chain seq x y z
N MET A 1 -8.85 -58.58 -26.92
CA MET A 1 -7.90 -57.47 -27.11
C MET A 1 -7.89 -56.64 -25.84
N ARG A 2 -6.72 -56.53 -25.18
CA ARG A 2 -6.55 -56.09 -23.79
C ARG A 2 -6.42 -54.57 -23.72
N HIS A 3 -7.07 -54.00 -22.71
CA HIS A 3 -7.18 -52.61 -22.28
C HIS A 3 -5.99 -51.67 -22.49
N LEU A 4 -6.28 -50.38 -22.67
CA LEU A 4 -5.56 -49.29 -21.99
C LEU A 4 -6.45 -48.05 -21.88
N LEU A 5 -7.05 -47.86 -20.70
CA LEU A 5 -7.63 -46.59 -20.26
C LEU A 5 -6.50 -45.75 -19.69
N VAL A 6 -6.11 -44.69 -20.40
CA VAL A 6 -5.16 -43.70 -19.90
C VAL A 6 -5.95 -42.67 -19.08
N VAL A 7 -5.81 -42.72 -17.76
CA VAL A 7 -6.32 -41.71 -16.85
C VAL A 7 -5.30 -40.57 -16.79
N LEU A 8 -5.61 -39.45 -17.45
CA LEU A 8 -4.82 -38.22 -17.38
C LEU A 8 -5.10 -37.51 -16.06
N ALA A 9 -4.20 -37.65 -15.09
CA ALA A 9 -4.28 -36.90 -13.83
C ALA A 9 -3.88 -35.43 -14.10
N ALA A 10 -4.84 -34.52 -14.07
CA ALA A 10 -4.58 -33.09 -14.14
C ALA A 10 -3.93 -32.61 -12.83
N LEU A 11 -2.60 -32.43 -12.85
CA LEU A 11 -1.85 -31.78 -11.78
C LEU A 11 -2.21 -30.29 -11.74
N THR A 12 -3.14 -29.91 -10.86
CA THR A 12 -3.35 -28.51 -10.51
C THR A 12 -2.17 -28.05 -9.65
N LEU A 13 -1.17 -27.42 -10.27
CA LEU A 13 -0.11 -26.74 -9.54
C LEU A 13 -0.74 -25.60 -8.72
N PRO A 14 -0.53 -25.53 -7.39
CA PRO A 14 -0.97 -24.39 -6.62
C PRO A 14 -0.20 -23.16 -7.11
N THR A 15 -0.90 -22.22 -7.75
CA THR A 15 -0.38 -20.87 -7.97
C THR A 15 -0.04 -20.28 -6.61
N ALA A 16 1.25 -20.07 -6.35
CA ALA A 16 1.68 -19.29 -5.19
C ALA A 16 0.94 -17.95 -5.24
N ALA A 17 0.04 -17.72 -4.28
CA ALA A 17 -0.65 -16.46 -4.16
C ALA A 17 0.43 -15.36 -4.07
N GLN A 18 0.53 -14.53 -5.09
CA GLN A 18 1.46 -13.40 -5.07
C GLN A 18 1.10 -12.55 -3.86
N ALA A 19 2.04 -12.42 -2.92
CA ALA A 19 1.80 -11.64 -1.73
C ALA A 19 1.43 -10.21 -2.13
N ALA A 20 0.25 -9.76 -1.71
CA ALA A 20 -0.25 -8.44 -2.07
C ALA A 20 0.73 -7.36 -1.56
N SER A 21 1.02 -6.37 -2.41
CA SER A 21 1.87 -5.23 -2.06
C SER A 21 1.03 -4.00 -1.76
N ILE A 22 1.65 -3.04 -1.07
CA ILE A 22 1.09 -1.72 -0.80
C ILE A 22 2.20 -0.67 -0.88
N TYR A 23 1.93 0.44 -1.54
CA TYR A 23 2.92 1.50 -1.73
C TYR A 23 3.02 2.36 -0.47
N TYR A 24 4.25 2.67 -0.06
CA TYR A 24 4.51 3.69 0.97
C TYR A 24 5.02 5.00 0.35
N GLY A 25 5.38 5.01 -0.93
CA GLY A 25 5.83 6.20 -1.63
C GLY A 25 5.60 6.14 -3.14
N ALA A 26 5.90 7.24 -3.82
CA ALA A 26 5.57 7.46 -5.24
C ALA A 26 6.61 6.93 -6.23
N ARG A 27 7.75 6.39 -5.77
CA ARG A 27 8.80 5.89 -6.66
C ARG A 27 8.70 4.39 -6.86
N VAL A 28 9.16 3.94 -8.02
CA VAL A 28 9.27 2.50 -8.31
C VAL A 28 10.05 1.80 -7.20
N GLY A 29 9.55 0.66 -6.74
CA GLY A 29 10.16 -0.06 -5.62
C GLY A 29 9.81 0.46 -4.22
N MET A 30 9.13 1.61 -4.07
CA MET A 30 8.62 2.08 -2.76
C MET A 30 7.34 1.35 -2.34
N ALA A 31 7.46 0.03 -2.20
CA ALA A 31 6.37 -0.87 -1.83
C ALA A 31 6.76 -1.80 -0.69
N LEU A 32 5.77 -2.16 0.12
CA LEU A 32 5.87 -3.16 1.18
C LEU A 32 5.06 -4.40 0.78
N THR A 33 5.43 -5.54 1.36
CA THR A 33 4.64 -6.77 1.28
C THR A 33 3.66 -6.80 2.44
N ILE A 34 2.36 -6.92 2.15
CA ILE A 34 1.34 -7.11 3.18
C ILE A 34 1.50 -8.50 3.80
N VAL A 35 1.62 -8.56 5.13
CA VAL A 35 1.74 -9.82 5.88
C VAL A 35 0.49 -10.13 6.70
N LYS A 36 -0.32 -9.11 7.05
CA LYS A 36 -1.57 -9.31 7.77
C LYS A 36 -2.57 -8.21 7.41
N LYS A 37 -3.84 -8.60 7.34
CA LYS A 37 -4.99 -7.69 7.29
C LYS A 37 -5.94 -8.06 8.44
N SER A 38 -6.53 -7.06 9.08
CA SER A 38 -7.51 -7.26 10.15
C SER A 38 -8.60 -6.20 10.06
N GLY A 39 -9.86 -6.55 10.33
CA GLY A 39 -10.95 -5.57 10.47
C GLY A 39 -11.17 -4.64 9.27
N ILE A 40 -10.76 -5.01 8.05
CA ILE A 40 -10.86 -4.15 6.86
C ILE A 40 -12.30 -3.66 6.66
N GLY A 41 -12.47 -2.35 6.47
CA GLY A 41 -13.77 -1.70 6.36
C GLY A 41 -14.49 -1.42 7.68
N SER A 42 -13.87 -1.70 8.83
CA SER A 42 -14.44 -1.47 10.17
C SER A 42 -13.83 -0.25 10.88
N THR A 43 -14.24 0.00 12.13
CA THR A 43 -13.65 1.03 12.99
C THR A 43 -12.26 0.67 13.54
N HIS A 44 -11.79 -0.56 13.30
CA HIS A 44 -10.51 -1.08 13.78
C HIS A 44 -9.76 -1.79 12.65
N ALA A 45 -9.78 -1.21 11.45
CA ALA A 45 -9.07 -1.77 10.30
C ALA A 45 -7.56 -1.65 10.52
N SER A 46 -6.80 -2.70 10.20
CA SER A 46 -5.35 -2.63 10.18
C SER A 46 -4.72 -3.46 9.08
N ILE A 47 -3.58 -2.97 8.60
CA ILE A 47 -2.70 -3.68 7.67
C ILE A 47 -1.30 -3.65 8.26
N VAL A 48 -0.74 -4.85 8.45
CA VAL A 48 0.68 -5.02 8.80
C VAL A 48 1.41 -5.41 7.53
N ALA A 49 2.50 -4.71 7.25
CA ALA A 49 3.36 -4.94 6.10
C ALA A 49 4.82 -5.11 6.55
N LYS A 50 5.70 -5.45 5.62
CA LYS A 50 7.15 -5.49 5.87
C LYS A 50 7.90 -5.11 4.61
N HIS A 51 9.15 -4.67 4.79
CA HIS A 51 10.04 -4.48 3.66
C HIS A 51 10.23 -5.77 2.85
N ASN A 52 10.53 -5.57 1.57
CA ASN A 52 10.86 -6.62 0.64
C ASN A 52 12.17 -6.25 -0.05
N ARG A 53 13.19 -7.10 0.11
CA ARG A 53 14.52 -6.87 -0.45
C ARG A 53 14.49 -6.73 -1.98
N ARG A 54 13.55 -7.39 -2.66
CA ARG A 54 13.33 -7.22 -4.10
C ARG A 54 12.85 -5.82 -4.44
N TYR A 55 11.90 -5.27 -3.68
CA TYR A 55 11.40 -3.91 -3.91
C TYR A 55 12.46 -2.86 -3.61
N ALA A 56 13.22 -3.02 -2.52
CA ALA A 56 14.38 -2.18 -2.22
C ALA A 56 15.44 -2.22 -3.34
N THR A 57 15.72 -3.41 -3.89
CA THR A 57 16.64 -3.55 -5.04
C THR A 57 16.14 -2.81 -6.28
N ILE A 58 14.83 -2.86 -6.54
CA ILE A 58 14.22 -2.14 -7.66
C ILE A 58 14.32 -0.63 -7.43
N PHE A 59 14.01 -0.14 -6.22
CA PHE A 59 14.13 1.27 -5.88
C PHE A 59 15.56 1.79 -6.09
N CYS A 60 16.55 1.11 -5.51
CA CYS A 60 17.96 1.51 -5.62
C CYS A 60 18.43 1.59 -7.07
N ARG A 61 18.10 0.59 -7.90
CA ARG A 61 18.57 0.53 -9.29
C ARG A 61 17.84 1.50 -10.21
N GLU A 62 16.52 1.52 -10.13
CA GLU A 62 15.68 2.20 -11.13
C GLU A 62 15.41 3.67 -10.77
N TYR A 63 15.42 4.01 -9.49
CA TYR A 63 15.24 5.39 -9.01
C TYR A 63 16.53 5.99 -8.45
N GLY A 64 17.22 5.27 -7.56
CA GLY A 64 18.46 5.75 -6.96
C GLY A 64 19.67 5.73 -7.89
N HIS A 65 19.60 4.98 -9.00
CA HIS A 65 20.72 4.66 -9.89
C HIS A 65 21.95 4.10 -9.14
N ASP A 66 21.72 3.44 -8.00
CA ASP A 66 22.72 2.80 -7.15
C ASP A 66 22.53 1.28 -7.19
N PHE A 67 23.57 0.58 -7.64
CA PHE A 67 23.58 -0.88 -7.81
C PHE A 67 24.25 -1.61 -6.64
N THR A 68 24.63 -0.89 -5.60
CA THR A 68 25.36 -1.43 -4.45
C THR A 68 24.43 -2.15 -3.48
N LYS A 69 25.01 -3.08 -2.71
CA LYS A 69 24.31 -3.70 -1.58
C LYS A 69 23.99 -2.68 -0.49
N ALA A 70 24.81 -1.63 -0.34
CA ALA A 70 24.66 -0.60 0.68
C ALA A 70 23.32 0.13 0.54
N CYS A 71 22.99 0.62 -0.66
CA CYS A 71 21.67 1.25 -0.90
C CYS A 71 20.52 0.31 -0.52
N VAL A 72 20.60 -0.98 -0.90
CA VAL A 72 19.53 -1.94 -0.59
C VAL A 72 19.40 -2.15 0.92
N ASP A 73 20.50 -2.19 1.65
CA ASP A 73 20.46 -2.36 3.11
C ASP A 73 19.94 -1.10 3.81
N GLU A 74 20.31 0.10 3.33
CA GLU A 74 19.79 1.38 3.82
C GLU A 74 18.28 1.50 3.58
N GLU A 75 17.82 1.19 2.37
CA GLU A 75 16.39 1.20 2.04
C GLU A 75 15.60 0.20 2.90
N MET A 76 16.17 -0.99 3.14
CA MET A 76 15.58 -2.00 4.03
C MET A 76 15.55 -1.58 5.50
N ALA A 77 16.35 -0.58 5.89
CA ALA A 77 16.42 0.01 7.22
C ALA A 77 15.63 1.33 7.35
N SER A 78 14.91 1.73 6.31
CA SER A 78 14.07 2.94 6.33
C SER A 78 13.11 2.94 7.54
N PRO A 79 12.99 4.06 8.27
CA PRO A 79 12.20 4.13 9.49
C PRO A 79 10.71 4.25 9.17
N LEU A 80 10.10 3.14 8.74
CA LEU A 80 8.67 3.06 8.45
C LEU A 80 7.87 2.46 9.61
N HIS A 81 6.64 2.93 9.75
CA HIS A 81 5.63 2.36 10.63
C HIS A 81 4.93 1.19 9.92
N PHE A 82 5.43 -0.03 10.12
CA PHE A 82 4.95 -1.23 9.41
C PHE A 82 3.52 -1.69 9.71
N GLU A 83 2.79 -0.96 10.54
CA GLU A 83 1.36 -1.12 10.73
C GLU A 83 0.64 0.20 10.47
N ILE A 84 -0.35 0.14 9.59
CA ILE A 84 -1.30 1.22 9.37
C ILE A 84 -2.67 0.81 9.90
N THR A 85 -3.40 1.76 10.47
CA THR A 85 -4.73 1.53 11.04
C THR A 85 -5.73 2.55 10.52
N ALA A 86 -7.02 2.21 10.55
CA ALA A 86 -8.08 3.16 10.27
C ALA A 86 -9.33 2.91 11.10
N ASN A 87 -10.03 4.00 11.37
CA ASN A 87 -11.43 4.00 11.74
C ASN A 87 -12.27 4.35 10.51
N CYS A 88 -12.82 3.34 9.81
CA CYS A 88 -13.58 3.57 8.59
C CYS A 88 -14.93 4.27 8.79
N LYS A 89 -15.35 4.54 10.03
CA LYS A 89 -16.52 5.38 10.33
C LYS A 89 -16.14 6.86 10.34
N THR A 90 -15.10 7.23 11.10
CA THR A 90 -14.64 8.63 11.19
C THR A 90 -13.84 9.05 9.97
N GLY A 91 -13.15 8.11 9.32
CA GLY A 91 -12.21 8.38 8.22
C GLY A 91 -10.79 8.67 8.70
N GLU A 92 -10.52 8.56 10.00
CA GLU A 92 -9.17 8.70 10.56
C GLU A 92 -8.33 7.46 10.24
N PHE A 93 -7.06 7.66 9.90
CA PHE A 93 -6.12 6.59 9.61
C PHE A 93 -4.66 7.02 9.78
N THR A 94 -3.76 6.04 9.90
CA THR A 94 -2.31 6.26 9.91
C THR A 94 -1.67 5.77 8.62
N THR A 95 -0.52 6.32 8.26
CA THR A 95 0.26 5.92 7.08
C THR A 95 1.54 5.17 7.47
N PHE A 96 2.23 4.57 6.50
CA PHE A 96 3.53 3.93 6.74
C PHE A 96 4.64 4.90 7.16
N TYR A 97 4.44 6.22 7.03
CA TYR A 97 5.33 7.24 7.60
C TYR A 97 4.95 7.65 9.03
N GLY A 98 3.92 7.03 9.62
CA GLY A 98 3.43 7.37 10.96
C GLY A 98 2.53 8.60 11.01
N ALA A 99 2.30 9.28 9.89
CA ALA A 99 1.46 10.47 9.83
C ALA A 99 -0.02 10.15 10.07
N SER A 100 -0.72 11.03 10.79
CA SER A 100 -2.16 10.92 11.04
C SER A 100 -2.95 11.66 9.96
N MET A 101 -3.95 10.99 9.41
CA MET A 101 -4.70 11.47 8.26
C MET A 101 -6.21 11.37 8.52
N ILE A 102 -6.99 12.23 7.86
CA ILE A 102 -8.45 12.18 7.86
C ILE A 102 -8.96 12.17 6.41
N PHE A 103 -9.62 11.08 6.02
CA PHE A 103 -10.37 11.01 4.78
C PHE A 103 -11.74 11.68 4.92
N GLN A 104 -11.96 12.75 4.18
CA GLN A 104 -13.16 13.59 4.29
C GLN A 104 -14.23 13.25 3.22
N GLY A 105 -13.92 12.36 2.28
CA GLY A 105 -14.86 11.94 1.22
C GLY A 105 -14.59 12.61 -0.11
N ARG A 106 -15.55 12.50 -1.05
CA ARG A 106 -15.43 13.05 -2.41
C ARG A 106 -15.27 14.56 -2.35
N ASN A 107 -14.32 15.06 -3.13
CA ASN A 107 -14.18 16.49 -3.38
C ASN A 107 -15.36 16.99 -4.23
N LYS A 108 -15.99 18.08 -3.79
CA LYS A 108 -17.06 18.77 -4.51
C LYS A 108 -16.69 20.22 -4.84
N GLY A 109 -15.53 20.68 -4.36
CA GLY A 109 -15.01 22.01 -4.58
C GLY A 109 -14.04 22.05 -5.75
N THR A 110 -13.50 23.24 -6.00
CA THR A 110 -12.52 23.50 -7.06
C THR A 110 -11.15 23.92 -6.51
N GLU A 111 -10.99 23.92 -5.18
CA GLU A 111 -9.76 24.40 -4.52
C GLU A 111 -8.56 23.45 -4.75
N VAL A 112 -8.84 22.15 -4.85
CA VAL A 112 -7.86 21.11 -5.19
C VAL A 112 -8.43 20.23 -6.29
N THR A 113 -7.56 19.65 -7.11
CA THR A 113 -7.94 18.85 -8.29
C THR A 113 -8.12 17.36 -7.99
N THR A 114 -8.13 16.98 -6.71
CA THR A 114 -8.23 15.60 -6.25
C THR A 114 -9.67 15.11 -6.24
N ASP A 115 -9.90 13.82 -6.50
CA ASP A 115 -11.25 13.20 -6.44
C ASP A 115 -11.78 13.10 -5.01
N TYR A 116 -10.87 12.96 -4.04
CA TYR A 116 -11.19 12.83 -2.62
C TYR A 116 -10.34 13.76 -1.78
N LEU A 117 -10.92 14.28 -0.70
CA LEU A 117 -10.24 15.13 0.25
C LEU A 117 -9.57 14.27 1.33
N ILE A 118 -8.27 14.45 1.50
CA ILE A 118 -7.47 13.87 2.59
C ILE A 118 -6.75 15.01 3.29
N LYS A 119 -6.92 15.09 4.60
CA LYS A 119 -6.27 16.08 5.44
C LYS A 119 -5.18 15.43 6.27
N ALA A 120 -3.97 16.00 6.22
CA ALA A 120 -2.92 15.69 7.17
C ALA A 120 -3.19 16.44 8.48
N VAL A 121 -3.26 15.71 9.60
CA VAL A 121 -3.76 16.25 10.87
C VAL A 121 -2.75 17.21 11.48
N GLU A 122 -1.48 16.82 11.48
CA GLU A 122 -0.39 17.56 12.10
C GLU A 122 -0.13 18.89 11.40
N GLU A 123 -0.11 18.91 10.06
CA GLU A 123 0.12 20.11 9.26
C GLU A 123 -1.15 20.94 9.08
N ASN A 124 -2.33 20.38 9.40
CA ASN A 124 -3.63 20.99 9.16
C ASN A 124 -3.86 21.37 7.68
N VAL A 125 -3.27 20.60 6.75
CA VAL A 125 -3.31 20.84 5.29
C VAL A 125 -4.10 19.75 4.58
N VAL A 126 -4.88 20.13 3.57
CA VAL A 126 -5.49 19.20 2.62
C VAL A 126 -4.47 18.88 1.53
N LEU A 127 -4.27 17.60 1.27
CA LEU A 127 -3.35 17.14 0.23
C LEU A 127 -3.84 17.63 -1.14
N ASP A 128 -2.97 18.30 -1.88
CA ASP A 128 -3.29 18.99 -3.14
C ASP A 128 -3.38 18.05 -4.36
N GLY A 129 -2.99 16.79 -4.20
CA GLY A 129 -2.98 15.79 -5.27
C GLY A 129 -1.63 15.65 -5.97
N SER A 130 -0.65 16.46 -5.60
CA SER A 130 0.69 16.33 -6.16
C SER A 130 1.39 15.06 -5.65
N GLY A 131 2.31 14.54 -6.46
CA GLY A 131 3.21 13.48 -5.99
C GLY A 131 4.08 13.91 -4.81
N ALA A 132 4.27 15.22 -4.61
CA ALA A 132 4.98 15.78 -3.46
C ALA A 132 4.16 15.73 -2.17
N SER A 133 2.83 15.92 -2.26
CA SER A 133 1.94 15.76 -1.10
C SER A 133 1.72 14.30 -0.71
N GLY A 134 2.15 13.35 -1.55
CA GLY A 134 1.98 11.93 -1.30
C GLY A 134 0.55 11.43 -1.42
N TYR A 135 -0.30 12.17 -2.14
CA TYR A 135 -1.73 11.92 -2.22
C TYR A 135 -2.07 10.50 -2.66
N ASP A 136 -1.47 10.03 -3.77
CA ASP A 136 -1.84 8.77 -4.41
C ASP A 136 -1.63 7.57 -3.50
N TYR A 137 -0.42 7.42 -2.93
CA TYR A 137 -0.14 6.29 -2.04
C TYR A 137 -0.90 6.39 -0.71
N THR A 138 -1.22 7.61 -0.27
CA THR A 138 -2.02 7.84 0.94
C THR A 138 -3.47 7.42 0.71
N LEU A 139 -4.04 7.76 -0.44
CA LEU A 139 -5.38 7.32 -0.85
C LEU A 139 -5.43 5.80 -1.04
N ASP A 140 -4.41 5.20 -1.65
CA ASP A 140 -4.33 3.75 -1.82
C ASP A 140 -4.25 3.01 -0.48
N GLN A 141 -3.49 3.54 0.48
CA GLN A 141 -3.44 3.01 1.85
C GLN A 141 -4.81 3.07 2.53
N PHE A 142 -5.48 4.22 2.45
CA PHE A 142 -6.84 4.38 2.98
C PHE A 142 -7.84 3.43 2.29
N LYS A 143 -7.77 3.31 0.96
CA LYS A 143 -8.63 2.41 0.18
C LYS A 143 -8.41 0.94 0.57
N ALA A 144 -7.17 0.56 0.86
CA ALA A 144 -6.85 -0.78 1.32
C ALA A 144 -7.43 -1.07 2.72
N LEU A 145 -7.47 -0.07 3.61
CA LEU A 145 -8.07 -0.15 4.95
C LEU A 145 -9.60 -0.07 4.92
N CYS A 146 -10.16 0.81 4.09
CA CYS A 146 -11.57 1.20 4.05
C CYS A 146 -12.16 1.16 2.63
N PRO A 147 -12.20 -0.01 1.96
CA PRO A 147 -12.55 -0.12 0.53
C PRO A 147 -13.95 0.38 0.18
N ASN A 148 -14.89 0.37 1.13
CA ASN A 148 -16.26 0.83 0.91
C ASN A 148 -16.41 2.37 0.91
N ARG A 149 -15.38 3.12 1.34
CA ARG A 149 -15.41 4.58 1.46
C ARG A 149 -14.93 5.30 0.19
N VAL A 150 -14.22 4.59 -0.70
CA VAL A 150 -13.65 5.13 -1.94
C VAL A 150 -14.34 4.42 -3.11
N ARG A 151 -15.42 5.03 -3.60
CA ARG A 151 -16.23 4.60 -4.76
C ARG A 151 -16.44 5.76 -5.69
#